data_AF-A0A327Q7J5-F1
#
_entry.id   AF-A0A327Q7J5-F1
#
_cell.length_a   1.000
_cell.length_b   1.000
_cell.length_c   1.000
_cell.angle_alpha   90.00
_cell.angle_beta   90.00
_cell.angle_gamma   90.00
#
_symmetry.space_group_name_H-M   'P 1'
#
loop_
_entity.id
_entity.type
_entity.pdbx_description
1 polymer ?
#
loop_
_entity_poly.entity_id
_entity_poly.type
_entity_poly.pdbx_seq_one_letter_code
_entity_poly.pdbx_strand_id
1 'polypeptide(L)'
;MQLEKHITILNFIETLKLSVNFDQVQIVDYWDADLCAIGFVRENRMVYITNYLYLDNIILHYDYDLEILDPIQIDKLHVIKEGRKVTEEELINVIKLFLNVGK
;
A
#
# COMPACT_ATOMS: atom_id res chain seq x y z
N MET A 1 1.91 -15.07 -14.69
CA MET A 1 2.84 -15.10 -13.55
C MET A 1 2.04 -14.62 -12.36
N GLN A 2 1.66 -15.51 -11.44
CA GLN A 2 1.02 -15.10 -10.18
C GLN A 2 2.11 -14.55 -9.28
N LEU A 3 1.90 -13.36 -8.71
CA LEU A 3 2.79 -12.82 -7.69
C LEU A 3 2.74 -13.71 -6.45
N GLU A 4 3.86 -14.30 -6.05
CA GLU A 4 3.98 -14.97 -4.75
C GLU A 4 4.33 -13.94 -3.65
N LYS A 5 3.48 -12.93 -3.45
CA LYS A 5 3.64 -12.03 -2.29
C LYS A 5 3.54 -12.82 -0.99
N HIS A 6 4.22 -12.34 0.04
CA HIS A 6 4.16 -12.91 1.37
C HIS A 6 2.71 -12.89 1.87
N ILE A 7 2.32 -13.95 2.59
CA ILE A 7 0.93 -14.18 3.00
C ILE A 7 0.35 -12.99 3.79
N THR A 8 1.19 -12.24 4.49
CA THR A 8 0.77 -11.04 5.24
C THR A 8 0.25 -9.92 4.33
N ILE A 9 0.92 -9.66 3.20
CA ILE A 9 0.45 -8.64 2.23
C ILE A 9 -0.80 -9.13 1.51
N LEU A 10 -0.86 -10.43 1.17
CA LEU A 10 -2.05 -11.02 0.58
C LEU A 10 -3.25 -10.92 1.53
N ASN A 11 -3.08 -11.24 2.81
CA ASN A 11 -4.11 -11.10 3.83
C ASN A 11 -4.55 -9.64 4.00
N PHE A 12 -3.60 -8.70 4.01
CA PHE A 12 -3.91 -7.27 4.06
C PHE A 12 -4.78 -6.83 2.87
N ILE A 13 -4.43 -7.26 1.66
CA ILE A 13 -5.23 -6.98 0.44
C ILE A 13 -6.66 -7.51 0.59
N GLU A 14 -6.83 -8.74 1.08
CA GLU A 14 -8.16 -9.32 1.31
C GLU A 14 -8.96 -8.52 2.35
N THR A 15 -8.34 -8.09 3.45
CA THR A 15 -8.99 -7.20 4.42
C THR A 15 -9.36 -5.86 3.78
N LEU A 16 -8.47 -5.27 2.99
CA LEU A 16 -8.70 -3.96 2.36
C LEU A 16 -9.87 -4.00 1.37
N LYS A 17 -10.05 -5.10 0.63
CA LYS A 17 -11.22 -5.32 -0.26
C LYS A 17 -12.55 -5.26 0.48
N LEU A 18 -12.58 -5.57 1.77
CA LEU A 18 -13.79 -5.45 2.58
C LEU A 18 -14.16 -3.99 2.88
N SER A 19 -13.22 -3.06 2.71
CA SER A 19 -13.32 -1.67 3.12
C SER A 19 -13.25 -0.66 1.96
N VAL A 20 -12.70 -1.07 0.82
CA VAL A 20 -12.41 -0.22 -0.35
C VAL A 20 -12.98 -0.88 -1.60
N ASN A 21 -13.60 -0.11 -2.49
CA ASN A 21 -13.96 -0.59 -3.83
C ASN A 21 -12.71 -0.71 -4.71
N PHE A 22 -12.30 -1.94 -5.01
CA PHE A 22 -11.08 -2.20 -5.79
C PHE A 22 -11.20 -1.83 -7.28
N ASP A 23 -12.41 -1.64 -7.80
CA ASP A 23 -12.60 -1.17 -9.19
C ASP A 23 -12.13 0.28 -9.38
N GLN A 24 -11.91 1.02 -8.28
CA GLN A 24 -11.45 2.41 -8.29
C GLN A 24 -9.94 2.56 -8.08
N VAL A 25 -9.23 1.47 -7.81
CA VAL A 25 -7.79 1.51 -7.51
C VAL A 25 -7.03 0.52 -8.39
N GLN A 26 -5.88 0.96 -8.88
CA GLN A 26 -4.91 0.09 -9.53
C GLN A 26 -3.93 -0.44 -8.49
N ILE A 27 -3.70 -1.75 -8.49
CA ILE A 27 -2.64 -2.37 -7.70
C ILE A 27 -1.34 -2.34 -8.52
N VAL A 28 -0.25 -1.90 -7.92
CA VAL A 28 1.07 -1.85 -8.53
C VAL A 28 2.09 -2.57 -7.66
N ASP A 29 3.00 -3.28 -8.29
CA ASP A 29 4.15 -3.90 -7.63
C ASP A 29 5.43 -3.43 -8.33
N TYR A 30 6.21 -2.60 -7.64
CA TYR A 30 7.45 -2.05 -8.20
C TYR A 30 8.67 -2.92 -7.91
N TRP A 31 8.57 -3.87 -6.98
CA TRP A 31 9.70 -4.68 -6.53
C TRP A 31 9.28 -6.15 -6.42
N ASP A 32 9.44 -6.88 -7.53
CA ASP A 32 9.13 -8.31 -7.60
C ASP A 32 9.85 -9.14 -6.52
N ALA A 33 11.04 -8.70 -6.09
CA ALA A 33 11.81 -9.34 -5.02
C ALA A 33 11.31 -9.00 -3.61
N ASP A 34 10.60 -7.89 -3.42
CA ASP A 34 10.02 -7.52 -2.12
C ASP A 34 8.62 -8.10 -2.00
N LEU A 35 8.56 -9.33 -1.49
CA LEU A 35 7.29 -10.04 -1.30
C LEU A 35 6.38 -9.38 -0.26
N CYS A 36 6.89 -8.41 0.49
CA CYS A 36 6.22 -7.78 1.62
C CYS A 36 5.84 -6.32 1.34
N ALA A 37 5.92 -5.88 0.08
CA ALA A 37 5.49 -4.56 -0.33
C ALA A 37 4.47 -4.57 -1.47
N ILE A 38 3.62 -3.56 -1.50
CA ILE A 38 2.60 -3.36 -2.54
C ILE A 38 2.20 -1.88 -2.63
N GLY A 39 1.83 -1.42 -3.83
CA GLY A 39 1.30 -0.09 -4.05
C GLY A 39 -0.17 -0.10 -4.49
N PHE A 40 -0.90 0.94 -4.10
CA PHE A 40 -2.27 1.22 -4.54
C PHE A 40 -2.33 2.62 -5.15
N VAL A 41 -2.80 2.72 -6.38
CA VAL A 41 -2.84 3.95 -7.16
C VAL A 41 -4.28 4.31 -7.50
N ARG A 42 -4.61 5.59 -7.35
CA ARG A 42 -5.81 6.18 -7.96
C ARG A 42 -5.48 7.58 -8.46
N GLU A 43 -5.83 7.86 -9.71
CA GLU A 43 -5.50 9.11 -10.40
C GLU A 43 -3.97 9.36 -10.31
N ASN A 44 -3.54 10.43 -9.66
CA ASN A 44 -2.13 10.77 -9.46
C ASN A 44 -1.65 10.51 -8.02
N ARG A 45 -2.37 9.70 -7.24
CA ARG A 45 -2.05 9.42 -5.84
C ARG A 45 -1.69 7.96 -5.65
N MET A 46 -0.62 7.71 -4.91
CA MET A 46 -0.17 6.38 -4.59
C MET A 46 0.05 6.20 -3.09
N VAL A 47 -0.40 5.07 -2.57
CA VAL A 47 0.03 4.57 -1.25
C VAL A 47 0.94 3.38 -1.50
N TYR A 48 2.22 3.52 -1.19
CA TYR A 48 3.15 2.40 -1.16
C TYR A 48 3.23 1.87 0.27
N ILE A 49 3.23 0.55 0.43
CA ILE A 49 3.10 -0.11 1.73
C ILE A 49 4.14 -1.22 1.82
N THR A 50 4.78 -1.37 2.98
CA THR A 50 5.60 -2.54 3.30
C THR A 50 5.38 -3.00 4.73
N ASN A 51 5.58 -4.29 4.99
CA ASN A 51 5.61 -4.84 6.35
C ASN A 51 6.81 -5.75 6.61
N TYR A 52 7.81 -5.76 5.72
CA TYR A 52 8.98 -6.64 5.80
C TYR A 52 9.71 -6.53 7.14
N LEU A 53 9.91 -5.29 7.63
CA LEU A 53 10.62 -5.01 8.88
C LEU A 53 9.92 -5.52 10.15
N TYR A 54 8.68 -6.01 10.02
CA TYR A 54 7.83 -6.36 11.15
C TYR A 54 7.36 -7.81 11.16
N LEU A 55 7.80 -8.66 10.22
CA LEU A 55 7.32 -10.04 10.11
C LEU A 55 7.58 -10.90 11.35
N ASP A 56 8.66 -10.62 12.09
CA ASP A 56 9.03 -11.37 13.30
C ASP A 56 8.29 -10.90 14.57
N ASN A 57 7.41 -9.91 14.46
CA ASN A 57 6.68 -9.37 15.61
C ASN A 57 5.39 -10.13 15.89
N ILE A 58 5.02 -10.20 17.17
CA ILE A 58 3.72 -10.75 17.62
C ILE A 58 2.56 -9.95 17.02
N ILE A 59 2.75 -8.64 16.85
CA ILE A 59 1.77 -7.72 16.25
C ILE A 59 2.33 -7.22 14.93
N LEU A 60 1.59 -7.47 13.85
CA LEU A 60 1.94 -7.01 12.52
C LEU A 60 1.77 -5.49 12.46
N HIS A 61 2.77 -4.81 11.92
CA HIS A 61 2.73 -3.38 11.64
C HIS A 61 3.12 -3.14 10.19
N TYR A 62 2.81 -1.95 9.71
CA TYR A 62 3.08 -1.53 8.35
C TYR A 62 3.81 -0.18 8.33
N ASP A 63 4.63 0.00 7.32
CA ASP A 63 5.11 1.30 6.89
C ASP A 63 4.37 1.67 5.61
N TYR A 64 4.11 2.97 5.42
CA TYR A 64 3.58 3.48 4.17
C TYR A 64 4.23 4.79 3.76
N ASP A 65 4.26 5.03 2.45
CA ASP A 65 4.60 6.30 1.83
C ASP A 65 3.42 6.77 0.98
N LEU A 66 2.99 8.02 1.20
CA LEU A 66 1.99 8.68 0.37
C LEU A 66 2.71 9.50 -0.69
N GLU A 67 2.42 9.21 -1.94
CA GLU A 67 3.12 9.78 -3.07
C GLU A 67 2.16 10.46 -4.05
N ILE A 68 2.65 11.52 -4.68
CA ILE A 68 1.99 12.15 -5.83
C ILE A 68 2.77 11.78 -7.09
N LEU A 69 2.14 11.03 -7.98
CA LEU A 69 2.73 10.58 -9.23
C LEU A 69 2.70 11.72 -10.25
N ASP A 70 3.87 12.08 -10.80
CA ASP A 70 4.00 13.02 -11.90
C ASP A 70 4.32 12.24 -13.19
N PRO A 71 3.44 12.25 -14.21
CA PRO A 71 3.67 11.53 -15.46
C PRO A 71 4.87 12.05 -16.26
N ILE A 72 5.38 13.24 -15.94
CA ILE A 72 6.57 13.84 -16.58
C ILE A 72 7.84 13.44 -15.82
N GLN A 73 7.75 13.16 -14.52
CA GLN A 73 8.89 12.85 -13.64
C GLN A 73 8.76 11.44 -13.04
N ILE A 74 8.61 10.44 -13.91
CA ILE A 74 8.34 9.04 -13.54
C ILE A 74 9.39 8.45 -12.59
N ASP A 75 10.65 8.89 -12.70
CA ASP A 75 11.76 8.39 -11.88
C ASP A 75 11.94 9.12 -10.55
N LYS A 76 11.11 10.14 -10.26
CA LYS A 76 11.20 10.89 -9.00
C LYS A 76 10.07 10.50 -8.07
N LEU A 77 10.46 9.91 -6.94
CA LEU A 77 9.58 9.72 -5.80
C LEU A 77 9.22 11.09 -5.21
N HIS A 78 7.92 11.40 -5.18
CA HIS A 78 7.40 12.59 -4.51
C HIS A 78 6.57 12.16 -3.31
N VAL A 79 7.26 11.73 -2.26
CA VAL A 79 6.65 11.38 -0.98
C VAL A 79 6.21 12.66 -0.28
N ILE A 80 4.91 12.78 -0.02
CA ILE A 80 4.32 13.91 0.70
C ILE A 80 4.09 13.61 2.17
N LYS A 81 4.03 12.33 2.56
CA LYS A 81 3.87 11.89 3.94
C LYS A 81 4.30 10.44 4.09
N GLU A 82 4.88 10.16 5.24
CA GLU A 82 5.25 8.82 5.66
C GLU A 82 4.44 8.42 6.90
N GLY A 83 4.21 7.12 7.06
CA GLY A 83 3.80 6.51 8.32
C GLY A 83 4.69 5.32 8.59
N ARG A 84 5.07 5.15 9.85
CA ARG A 84 5.94 4.06 10.28
C ARG A 84 5.33 3.29 11.42
N LYS A 85 5.46 1.96 11.39
CA LYS A 85 4.95 1.04 12.40
C LYS A 85 3.47 1.30 12.74
N VAL A 86 2.63 1.51 11.73
CA VAL A 86 1.19 1.72 11.92
C VAL A 86 0.44 0.40 11.99
N THR A 87 -0.69 0.41 12.67
CA THR A 87 -1.62 -0.72 12.68
C THR A 87 -2.36 -0.84 11.34
N GLU A 88 -2.96 -2.01 11.10
CA GLU A 88 -3.79 -2.26 9.93
C GLU A 88 -4.96 -1.28 9.82
N GLU A 89 -5.64 -1.00 10.94
CA GLU A 89 -6.78 -0.07 10.98
C GLU A 89 -6.37 1.35 10.60
N GLU A 90 -5.27 1.84 11.16
CA GLU A 90 -4.71 3.15 10.82
C GLU A 90 -4.36 3.23 9.34
N LEU A 91 -3.70 2.21 8.80
CA LEU A 91 -3.33 2.14 7.39
C LEU A 91 -4.56 2.14 6.47
N ILE A 92 -5.60 1.37 6.78
CA ILE A 92 -6.86 1.35 6.01
C ILE A 92 -7.49 2.75 5.99
N ASN A 93 -7.53 3.44 7.14
CA ASN A 93 -8.07 4.79 7.22
C ASN A 93 -7.24 5.78 6.39
N VAL A 94 -5.92 5.67 6.41
CA VAL A 94 -5.02 6.47 5.57
C VAL A 94 -5.30 6.24 4.09
N ILE A 95 -5.42 4.98 3.65
CA ILE A 95 -5.70 4.63 2.25
C ILE A 95 -7.03 5.24 1.79
N LYS A 96 -8.10 5.05 2.58
CA LYS A 96 -9.43 5.59 2.27
C LYS A 96 -9.39 7.11 2.09
N LEU A 97 -8.78 7.81 3.05
CA LEU A 97 -8.70 9.27 3.02
C LEU A 97 -7.84 9.78 1.88
N PHE A 98 -6.65 9.19 1.68
CA PHE A 98 -5.70 9.68 0.71
C PHE A 98 -6.14 9.39 -0.73
N LEU A 99 -6.60 8.17 -1.01
CA LEU A 99 -7.11 7.80 -2.32
C LEU A 99 -8.58 8.23 -2.51
N ASN A 100 -9.22 8.81 -1.50
CA ASN A 100 -10.64 9.23 -1.51
C ASN A 100 -11.60 8.08 -1.88
N VAL A 101 -11.33 6.87 -1.39
CA VAL A 101 -12.06 5.64 -1.71
C VAL A 101 -12.82 5.12 -0.50
N GLY A 102 -13.94 4.46 -0.77
CA GLY A 102 -14.76 3.77 0.21
C GLY A 102 -15.46 2.58 -0.44
N LYS A 103 -16.27 1.87 0.33
CA LYS A 103 -17.14 0.82 -0.21
C LYS A 103 -18.44 1.40 -0.73
#